data_AF-A0A7C1LDH5-F1
#
_entry.id   AF-A0A7C1LDH5-F1
#
_cell.length_a   1.000
_cell.length_b   1.000
_cell.length_c   1.000
_cell.angle_alpha   90.00
_cell.angle_beta   90.00
_cell.angle_gamma   90.00
#
_symmetry.space_group_name_H-M   'P 1'
#
loop_
_entity.id
_entity.type
_entity.pdbx_description
1 polymer ?
#
loop_
_entity_poly.entity_id
_entity_poly.type
_entity_poly.pdbx_seq_one_letter_code
_entity_poly.pdbx_strand_id
1 'polypeptide(L)'
;MLLPKTNIETKLTEVKKKSVLSDKQRLNEVYEILSNLDNELNRIEENITSSKGVPNNNFNIDLLDSSKIYHIDEIKQICIDYRLRFLDAKYFKGTIPAEALSKIKAIEKEHNLEVNGFKIIAPSKLFKLEDKDDPLLFAPIGNGYHYLIHQWGNDLHPLRKMLMWPFKSLVNIVILILIMSFLITLLIPEGLFSKTNSNAQFWILNFFMFKCIASVVIIYGFSMGKNFNPAIWNSKYFNS
;
A
#
# COMPACT_ATOMS: atom_id res chain seq x y z
N MET A 1 19.50 16.06 14.06
CA MET A 1 19.53 14.64 13.66
C MET A 1 18.42 14.44 12.63
N LEU A 2 18.74 14.32 11.34
CA LEU A 2 17.73 14.09 10.29
C LEU A 2 17.26 12.64 10.40
N LEU A 3 15.95 12.43 10.51
CA LEU A 3 15.36 11.08 10.50
C LEU A 3 15.75 10.37 9.18
N PRO A 4 16.19 9.10 9.23
CA PRO A 4 16.53 8.36 8.02
C PRO A 4 15.31 8.20 7.12
N LYS A 5 15.50 8.21 5.80
CA LYS A 5 14.41 7.98 4.85
C LYS A 5 13.86 6.56 5.01
N THR A 6 12.58 6.37 4.67
CA THR A 6 11.90 5.09 4.78
C THR A 6 11.95 4.33 3.47
N ASN A 7 12.78 3.30 3.44
CA ASN A 7 12.82 2.35 2.34
C ASN A 7 11.64 1.36 2.44
N ILE A 8 10.87 1.21 1.36
CA ILE A 8 9.65 0.39 1.39
C ILE A 8 9.94 -1.10 1.32
N GLU A 9 10.99 -1.55 0.62
CA GLU A 9 11.42 -2.95 0.64
C GLU A 9 11.78 -3.39 2.06
N THR A 10 12.55 -2.59 2.81
CA THR A 10 12.88 -2.92 4.21
C THR A 10 11.63 -3.05 5.08
N LYS A 11 10.64 -2.19 4.87
CA LYS A 11 9.37 -2.23 5.61
C LYS A 11 8.49 -3.40 5.19
N LEU A 12 8.51 -3.78 3.93
CA LEU A 12 7.83 -4.98 3.44
C LEU A 12 8.45 -6.23 4.07
N THR A 13 9.78 -6.30 4.15
CA THR A 13 10.50 -7.36 4.86
C THR A 13 10.19 -7.37 6.36
N GLU A 14 10.05 -6.21 7.02
CA GLU A 14 9.61 -6.14 8.42
C GLU A 14 8.18 -6.65 8.62
N VAL A 15 7.26 -6.33 7.71
CA VAL A 15 5.88 -6.84 7.74
C VAL A 15 5.88 -8.35 7.56
N LYS A 16 6.68 -8.87 6.61
CA LYS A 16 6.87 -10.30 6.39
C LYS A 16 7.42 -11.03 7.62
N LYS A 17 8.38 -10.44 8.33
CA LYS A 17 8.89 -11.02 9.60
C LYS A 17 7.86 -11.07 10.71
N LYS A 18 6.83 -10.21 10.65
CA LYS A 18 5.74 -10.18 11.63
C LYS A 18 4.59 -11.12 11.27
N SER A 19 4.46 -11.55 10.02
CA SER A 19 3.44 -12.53 9.63
C SER A 19 3.85 -13.91 10.16
N VAL A 20 2.86 -14.67 10.64
CA VAL A 20 3.04 -15.90 11.43
C VAL A 20 3.65 -17.05 10.60
N LEU A 21 3.59 -16.96 9.28
CA LEU A 21 4.10 -17.96 8.35
C LEU A 21 5.64 -17.94 8.32
N SER A 22 6.23 -19.11 8.56
CA SER A 22 7.68 -19.32 8.34
C SER A 22 7.97 -19.27 6.83
N ASP A 23 9.15 -18.77 6.44
CA ASP A 23 9.59 -18.80 5.03
C ASP A 23 9.52 -20.20 4.42
N LYS A 24 9.72 -21.24 5.25
CA LYS A 24 9.58 -22.64 4.84
C LYS A 24 8.13 -23.02 4.50
N GLN A 25 7.15 -22.50 5.23
CA GLN A 25 5.73 -22.76 4.93
C GLN A 25 5.30 -22.04 3.65
N ARG A 26 5.77 -20.81 3.41
CA ARG A 26 5.52 -20.09 2.16
C ARG A 26 6.12 -20.81 0.96
N LEU A 27 7.36 -21.27 1.08
CA LEU A 27 8.01 -22.06 0.03
C LEU A 27 7.23 -23.34 -0.23
N ASN A 28 6.74 -24.01 0.80
CA ASN A 28 5.89 -25.20 0.62
C ASN A 28 4.56 -24.86 -0.07
N GLU A 29 3.90 -23.75 0.28
CA GLU A 29 2.67 -23.33 -0.40
C GLU A 29 2.93 -22.96 -1.87
N VAL A 30 3.99 -22.21 -2.15
CA VAL A 30 4.44 -21.90 -3.53
C VAL A 30 4.78 -23.18 -4.28
N TYR A 31 5.43 -24.13 -3.62
CA TYR A 31 5.74 -25.44 -4.16
C TYR A 31 4.48 -26.24 -4.48
N GLU A 32 3.49 -26.28 -3.59
CA GLU A 32 2.19 -26.93 -3.84
C GLU A 32 1.42 -26.26 -5.00
N ILE A 33 1.47 -24.94 -5.11
CA ILE A 33 0.82 -24.21 -6.21
C ILE A 33 1.44 -24.58 -7.56
N LEU A 34 2.78 -24.62 -7.62
CA LEU A 34 3.51 -24.84 -8.86
C LEU A 34 3.59 -26.34 -9.22
N SER A 35 3.61 -27.25 -8.23
CA SER A 35 3.61 -28.71 -8.46
C SER A 35 2.23 -29.30 -8.76
N ASN A 36 1.14 -28.78 -8.17
CA ASN A 36 -0.21 -29.23 -8.52
C ASN A 36 -0.60 -28.85 -9.96
N LEU A 37 0.07 -27.86 -10.55
CA LEU A 37 -0.22 -27.38 -11.91
C LEU A 37 0.15 -28.39 -13.00
N ASP A 38 1.16 -29.24 -12.79
CA ASP A 38 1.55 -30.27 -13.76
C ASP A 38 0.47 -31.36 -13.94
N ASN A 39 -0.46 -31.48 -12.98
CA ASN A 39 -1.56 -32.45 -13.03
C ASN A 39 -2.91 -31.87 -13.51
N GLU A 40 -2.98 -30.56 -13.83
CA GLU A 40 -4.22 -29.83 -14.13
C GLU A 40 -4.65 -29.83 -15.62
N LEU A 41 -4.30 -30.87 -16.40
CA LEU A 41 -4.92 -31.05 -17.73
C LEU A 41 -6.47 -31.11 -17.65
N ASN A 42 -7.02 -31.54 -16.52
CA ASN A 42 -8.46 -31.56 -16.25
C ASN A 42 -9.09 -30.19 -15.93
N ARG A 43 -8.31 -29.15 -15.56
CA ARG A 43 -8.84 -27.79 -15.27
C ARG A 43 -8.96 -26.92 -16.52
N ILE A 44 -8.33 -27.34 -17.62
CA ILE A 44 -8.34 -26.63 -18.90
C ILE A 44 -9.75 -26.65 -19.52
N GLU A 45 -10.56 -27.67 -19.23
CA GLU A 45 -11.93 -27.75 -19.74
C GLU A 45 -12.88 -26.74 -19.06
N GLU A 46 -12.69 -26.45 -17.76
CA GLU A 46 -13.46 -25.42 -17.03
C GLU A 46 -13.01 -23.98 -17.33
N ASN A 47 -11.72 -23.74 -17.55
CA ASN A 47 -11.20 -22.38 -17.81
C ASN A 47 -11.51 -21.83 -19.21
N ILE A 48 -11.92 -22.69 -20.15
CA ILE A 48 -12.36 -22.23 -21.48
C ILE A 48 -13.70 -21.48 -21.39
N THR A 49 -14.49 -21.67 -20.33
CA THR A 49 -15.83 -21.06 -20.20
C THR A 49 -15.94 -19.92 -19.19
N SER A 50 -14.99 -19.69 -18.28
CA SER A 50 -15.11 -18.58 -17.33
C SER A 50 -13.80 -17.85 -16.95
N SER A 51 -13.74 -16.62 -17.47
CA SER A 51 -13.22 -15.41 -16.82
C SER A 51 -11.73 -15.04 -16.98
N LYS A 52 -11.53 -13.72 -17.08
CA LYS A 52 -10.27 -12.99 -17.18
C LYS A 52 -9.33 -13.31 -16.00
N GLY A 53 -8.52 -14.37 -16.15
CA GLY A 53 -7.51 -14.76 -15.16
C GLY A 53 -6.31 -13.78 -15.10
N VAL A 54 -5.70 -13.67 -13.91
CA VAL A 54 -4.38 -13.05 -13.74
C VAL A 54 -3.35 -13.94 -14.46
N PRO A 55 -2.45 -13.40 -15.30
CA PRO A 55 -1.43 -14.21 -15.95
C PRO A 55 -0.59 -14.93 -14.90
N ASN A 56 -0.49 -16.25 -15.05
CA ASN A 56 0.28 -17.11 -14.16
C ASN A 56 1.63 -17.40 -14.83
N ASN A 57 2.73 -17.01 -14.19
CA ASN A 57 4.07 -17.25 -14.73
C ASN A 57 4.62 -18.53 -14.07
N ASN A 58 5.02 -19.50 -14.89
CA ASN A 58 5.50 -20.79 -14.39
C ASN A 58 6.98 -20.69 -13.95
N PHE A 59 7.23 -20.01 -12.84
CA PHE A 59 8.58 -19.83 -12.31
C PHE A 59 9.17 -21.17 -11.85
N ASN A 60 10.42 -21.43 -12.21
CA ASN A 60 11.17 -22.52 -11.59
C ASN A 60 11.40 -22.24 -10.10
N ILE A 61 10.82 -23.06 -9.23
CA ILE A 61 10.81 -22.91 -7.77
C ILE A 61 12.22 -22.96 -7.17
N ASP A 62 13.09 -23.81 -7.74
CA ASP A 62 14.43 -24.04 -7.21
C ASP A 62 15.36 -22.82 -7.36
N LEU A 63 15.00 -21.91 -8.27
CA LEU A 63 15.73 -20.69 -8.56
C LEU A 63 15.10 -19.45 -7.88
N LEU A 64 13.93 -19.61 -7.25
CA LEU A 64 13.24 -18.50 -6.59
C LEU A 64 13.85 -18.18 -5.22
N ASP A 65 14.21 -16.92 -5.03
CA ASP A 65 14.63 -16.41 -3.74
C ASP A 65 13.41 -16.18 -2.83
N SER A 66 13.28 -17.05 -1.82
CA SER A 66 12.23 -16.97 -0.80
C SER A 66 12.12 -15.61 -0.13
N SER A 67 13.22 -14.84 -0.03
CA SER A 67 13.22 -13.53 0.61
C SER A 67 12.40 -12.50 -0.17
N LYS A 68 12.30 -12.64 -1.50
CA LYS A 68 11.62 -11.72 -2.43
C LYS A 68 10.19 -12.10 -2.76
N ILE A 69 9.68 -13.19 -2.18
CA ILE A 69 8.30 -13.63 -2.33
C ILE A 69 7.45 -12.95 -1.24
N TYR A 70 6.35 -12.34 -1.67
CA TYR A 70 5.40 -11.63 -0.82
C TYR A 70 3.96 -12.02 -1.13
N HIS A 71 3.14 -12.14 -0.09
CA HIS A 71 1.70 -12.35 -0.25
C HIS A 71 0.97 -11.03 -0.50
N ILE A 72 -0.17 -11.08 -1.20
CA ILE A 72 -0.98 -9.90 -1.49
C ILE A 72 -1.42 -9.15 -0.22
N ASP A 73 -1.61 -9.84 0.90
CA ASP A 73 -1.99 -9.22 2.18
C ASP A 73 -0.86 -8.38 2.77
N GLU A 74 0.39 -8.83 2.63
CA GLU A 74 1.58 -8.09 3.10
C GLU A 74 1.76 -6.82 2.26
N ILE A 75 1.59 -6.94 0.94
CA ILE A 75 1.57 -5.81 0.00
C ILE A 75 0.45 -4.84 0.37
N LYS A 76 -0.77 -5.34 0.59
CA LYS A 76 -1.94 -4.54 0.97
C LYS A 76 -1.70 -3.77 2.25
N GLN A 77 -1.09 -4.38 3.26
CA GLN A 77 -0.78 -3.71 4.52
C GLN A 77 0.16 -2.52 4.31
N ILE A 78 1.23 -2.69 3.54
CA ILE A 78 2.16 -1.59 3.19
C ILE A 78 1.45 -0.51 2.38
N CYS A 79 0.62 -0.89 1.40
CA CYS A 79 -0.16 0.06 0.62
C CYS A 79 -1.11 0.90 1.48
N ILE A 80 -1.74 0.29 2.49
CA ILE A 80 -2.62 1.01 3.41
C ILE A 80 -1.83 1.92 4.35
N ASP A 81 -0.70 1.44 4.88
CA ASP A 81 0.13 2.18 5.84
C ASP A 81 0.74 3.45 5.26
N TYR A 82 1.20 3.38 4.00
CA TYR A 82 1.92 4.48 3.35
C TYR A 82 1.10 5.22 2.28
N ARG A 83 -0.18 4.82 2.10
CA ARG A 83 -1.08 5.28 1.03
C ARG A 83 -0.44 5.11 -0.36
N LEU A 84 -0.07 3.86 -0.65
CA LEU A 84 0.42 3.42 -1.96
C LEU A 84 -0.68 2.64 -2.69
N ARG A 85 -0.54 2.49 -4.00
CA ARG A 85 -1.41 1.66 -4.83
C ARG A 85 -0.62 0.52 -5.42
N PHE A 86 -1.26 -0.63 -5.54
CA PHE A 86 -0.74 -1.80 -6.22
C PHE A 86 -1.55 -2.04 -7.49
N LEU A 87 -0.97 -1.73 -8.65
CA LEU A 87 -1.67 -1.74 -9.94
C LEU A 87 -0.81 -2.34 -11.04
N ASP A 88 -1.43 -2.77 -12.13
CA ASP A 88 -0.72 -3.25 -13.32
C ASP A 88 0.24 -2.18 -13.87
N ALA A 89 1.42 -2.60 -14.33
CA ALA A 89 2.45 -1.72 -14.88
C ALA A 89 1.97 -0.87 -16.06
N LYS A 90 0.95 -1.32 -16.80
CA LYS A 90 0.31 -0.54 -17.89
C LYS A 90 -0.27 0.80 -17.46
N TYR A 91 -0.60 0.96 -16.18
CA TYR A 91 -1.13 2.21 -15.64
C TYR A 91 -0.03 3.15 -15.13
N PHE A 92 1.20 2.64 -14.99
CA PHE A 92 2.33 3.41 -14.52
C PHE A 92 2.78 4.38 -15.62
N LYS A 93 2.84 5.68 -15.28
CA LYS A 93 3.23 6.73 -16.23
C LYS A 93 4.67 7.19 -16.07
N GLY A 94 5.40 6.64 -15.11
CA GLY A 94 6.83 6.89 -14.94
C GLY A 94 7.66 6.05 -15.91
N THR A 95 8.91 6.46 -16.10
CA THR A 95 9.90 5.68 -16.85
C THR A 95 10.41 4.49 -16.03
N ILE A 96 10.46 3.31 -16.64
CA ILE A 96 11.08 2.12 -16.06
C ILE A 96 12.58 2.18 -16.39
N PRO A 97 13.49 2.18 -15.40
CA PRO A 97 14.91 2.32 -15.65
C PRO A 97 15.47 1.09 -16.37
N ALA A 98 16.56 1.30 -17.10
CA ALA A 98 17.27 0.22 -17.80
C ALA A 98 17.71 -0.91 -16.85
N GLU A 99 18.01 -0.59 -15.58
CA GLU A 99 18.33 -1.55 -14.53
C GLU A 99 17.19 -2.54 -14.26
N ALA A 100 15.95 -2.04 -14.19
CA ALA A 100 14.77 -2.89 -14.02
C ALA A 100 14.59 -3.82 -15.23
N LEU A 101 14.74 -3.28 -16.45
CA LEU A 101 14.64 -4.07 -17.69
C LEU A 101 15.73 -5.15 -17.77
N SER A 102 16.96 -4.82 -17.35
CA SER A 102 18.06 -5.79 -17.28
C SER A 102 17.76 -6.94 -16.31
N LYS A 103 17.21 -6.62 -15.13
CA LYS A 103 16.79 -7.63 -14.15
C LYS A 103 15.64 -8.51 -14.64
N ILE A 104 14.67 -7.94 -15.34
CA ILE A 104 13.59 -8.74 -15.97
C ILE A 104 14.19 -9.75 -16.95
N LYS A 105 15.06 -9.29 -17.86
CA LYS A 105 15.72 -10.18 -18.84
C LYS A 105 16.56 -11.27 -18.18
N ALA A 106 17.22 -10.95 -17.07
CA ALA A 106 17.99 -11.94 -16.31
C ALA A 106 17.08 -13.05 -15.75
N ILE A 107 15.96 -12.66 -15.12
CA ILE A 107 14.95 -13.60 -14.59
C ILE A 107 14.33 -14.43 -15.71
N GLU A 108 13.93 -13.82 -16.82
CA GLU A 108 13.35 -14.53 -17.97
C GLU A 108 14.31 -15.58 -18.54
N LYS A 109 15.61 -15.26 -18.62
CA LYS A 109 16.64 -16.19 -19.07
C LYS A 109 16.91 -17.31 -18.07
N GLU A 110 16.94 -16.99 -16.79
CA GLU A 110 17.20 -17.94 -15.70
C GLU A 110 16.07 -18.97 -15.56
N HIS A 111 14.82 -18.52 -15.64
CA HIS A 111 13.65 -19.39 -15.55
C HIS A 111 13.13 -19.90 -16.91
N ASN A 112 13.76 -19.48 -18.02
CA ASN A 112 13.39 -19.80 -19.40
C ASN A 112 11.89 -19.57 -19.69
N LEU A 113 11.37 -18.40 -19.29
CA LEU A 113 9.97 -18.04 -19.42
C LEU A 113 9.82 -16.56 -19.77
N GLU A 114 8.68 -16.20 -20.36
CA GLU A 114 8.29 -14.80 -20.61
C GLU A 114 7.39 -14.32 -19.46
N VAL A 115 7.86 -13.34 -18.68
CA VAL A 115 7.12 -12.88 -17.50
C VAL A 115 6.03 -11.92 -17.94
N ASN A 116 4.78 -12.28 -17.67
CA ASN A 116 3.62 -11.45 -18.00
C ASN A 116 2.92 -10.90 -16.75
N GLY A 117 2.24 -9.77 -16.92
CA GLY A 117 1.37 -9.18 -15.89
C GLY A 117 2.09 -8.45 -14.76
N PHE A 118 3.18 -7.75 -15.05
CA PHE A 118 3.89 -6.93 -14.07
C PHE A 118 2.96 -6.00 -13.30
N LYS A 119 3.19 -5.90 -11.99
CA LYS A 119 2.49 -4.98 -11.10
C LYS A 119 3.47 -4.06 -10.40
N ILE A 120 3.04 -2.84 -10.11
CA ILE A 120 3.85 -1.82 -9.47
C ILE A 120 3.15 -1.34 -8.20
N ILE A 121 3.90 -1.30 -7.10
CA ILE A 121 3.52 -0.51 -5.92
C ILE A 121 4.07 0.88 -6.12
N ALA A 122 3.19 1.89 -6.12
CA ALA A 122 3.60 3.29 -6.26
C ALA A 122 2.59 4.24 -5.61
N PRO A 123 3.00 5.45 -5.20
CA PRO A 123 2.07 6.52 -4.84
C PRO A 123 1.09 6.86 -5.96
N SER A 124 -0.12 7.31 -5.60
CA SER A 124 -1.15 7.66 -6.58
C SER A 124 -0.75 8.79 -7.55
N LYS A 125 0.31 9.56 -7.24
CA LYS A 125 0.86 10.60 -8.10
C LYS A 125 1.59 10.03 -9.32
N LEU A 126 2.34 8.94 -9.16
CA LEU A 126 3.13 8.30 -10.24
C LEU A 126 2.29 7.66 -11.35
N PHE A 127 1.02 7.39 -11.06
CA PHE A 127 0.05 6.94 -12.06
C PHE A 127 -0.55 8.11 -12.87
N LYS A 128 -0.26 9.36 -12.49
CA LYS A 128 -0.77 10.57 -13.16
C LYS A 128 0.33 11.40 -13.81
N LEU A 129 1.43 11.61 -13.10
CA LEU A 129 2.58 12.40 -13.53
C LEU A 129 3.86 11.64 -13.25
N GLU A 130 4.88 11.87 -14.07
CA GLU A 130 6.25 11.45 -13.80
C GLU A 130 6.74 12.21 -12.56
N ASP A 131 6.91 11.50 -11.44
CA ASP A 131 7.37 12.04 -10.16
C ASP A 131 8.50 11.16 -9.64
N LYS A 132 9.23 11.63 -8.62
CA LYS A 132 10.44 11.00 -8.06
C LYS A 132 10.17 10.20 -6.78
N ASP A 133 9.04 9.52 -6.68
CA ASP A 133 8.75 8.61 -5.56
C ASP A 133 9.10 7.15 -5.93
N ASP A 134 9.31 6.25 -4.96
CA ASP A 134 9.73 4.85 -5.16
C ASP A 134 8.64 3.92 -5.73
N PRO A 135 8.76 3.45 -6.98
CA PRO A 135 8.08 2.25 -7.43
C PRO A 135 8.81 0.97 -7.01
N LEU A 136 8.02 -0.04 -6.65
CA LEU A 136 8.46 -1.44 -6.56
C LEU A 136 7.79 -2.23 -7.66
N LEU A 137 8.57 -3.00 -8.40
CA LEU A 137 8.08 -3.87 -9.47
C LEU A 137 7.97 -5.32 -9.01
N PHE A 138 6.81 -5.89 -9.27
CA PHE A 138 6.47 -7.26 -8.95
C PHE A 138 6.05 -8.05 -10.18
N ALA A 139 6.35 -9.35 -10.17
CA ALA A 139 5.77 -10.34 -11.07
C ALA A 139 4.79 -11.25 -10.31
N PRO A 140 3.63 -11.60 -10.88
CA PRO A 140 2.73 -12.59 -10.28
C PRO A 140 3.32 -14.00 -10.43
N ILE A 141 3.35 -14.76 -9.32
CA ILE A 141 3.75 -16.18 -9.29
C ILE A 141 2.52 -17.09 -9.35
N GLY A 142 1.38 -16.63 -8.81
CA GLY A 142 0.13 -17.39 -8.71
C GLY A 142 -0.46 -17.35 -7.29
N ASN A 143 -1.74 -17.67 -7.16
CA ASN A 143 -2.46 -17.77 -5.88
C ASN A 143 -2.25 -16.59 -4.89
N GLY A 144 -2.15 -15.35 -5.41
CA GLY A 144 -1.94 -14.15 -4.59
C GLY A 144 -0.48 -13.86 -4.22
N TYR A 145 0.47 -14.74 -4.57
CA TYR A 145 1.90 -14.52 -4.39
C TYR A 145 2.52 -13.70 -5.52
N HIS A 146 3.41 -12.80 -5.14
CA HIS A 146 4.12 -11.90 -6.04
C HIS A 146 5.62 -11.88 -5.71
N TYR A 147 6.44 -11.94 -6.75
CA TYR A 147 7.90 -11.87 -6.67
C TYR A 147 8.36 -10.42 -6.85
N LEU A 148 9.19 -9.92 -5.94
CA LEU A 148 9.82 -8.61 -6.06
C LEU A 148 11.02 -8.68 -7.02
N ILE A 149 10.92 -7.94 -8.13
CA ILE A 149 12.00 -7.87 -9.13
C ILE A 149 13.00 -6.78 -8.76
N HIS A 150 12.49 -5.57 -8.53
CA HIS A 150 13.33 -4.41 -8.28
C HIS A 150 12.56 -3.25 -7.65
N GLN A 151 13.23 -2.53 -6.75
CA GLN A 151 12.87 -1.18 -6.32
C GLN A 151 13.81 -0.17 -7.00
N TRP A 152 13.26 0.94 -7.51
CA TRP A 152 14.04 2.10 -7.95
C TRP A 152 13.36 3.38 -7.48
N GLY A 153 14.10 4.49 -7.43
CA GLY A 153 13.59 5.79 -6.97
C GLY A 153 14.33 6.33 -5.76
N ASN A 154 13.68 7.25 -5.05
CA ASN A 154 14.21 7.90 -3.85
C ASN A 154 13.29 7.64 -2.65
N ASP A 155 13.85 7.09 -1.58
CA ASP A 155 13.14 6.61 -0.40
C ASP A 155 12.07 7.59 0.14
N LEU A 156 10.94 7.04 0.59
CA LEU A 156 9.82 7.82 1.15
C LEU A 156 10.23 8.62 2.40
N HIS A 157 9.58 9.79 2.58
CA HIS A 157 9.77 10.60 3.78
C HIS A 157 9.36 9.84 5.06
N PRO A 158 10.16 9.86 6.15
CA PRO A 158 9.92 9.03 7.34
C PRO A 158 8.59 9.29 8.03
N LEU A 159 8.15 10.55 8.05
CA LEU A 159 6.87 10.93 8.65
C LEU A 159 5.64 10.59 7.79
N ARG A 160 5.83 10.03 6.58
CA ARG A 160 4.72 9.73 5.66
C ARG A 160 3.71 8.78 6.30
N LYS A 161 4.16 7.77 7.05
CA LYS A 161 3.27 6.84 7.76
C LYS A 161 2.35 7.56 8.75
N MET A 162 2.91 8.49 9.53
CA MET A 162 2.15 9.26 10.51
C MET A 162 1.17 10.22 9.83
N LEU A 163 1.61 10.91 8.77
CA LEU A 163 0.76 11.84 8.01
C LEU A 163 -0.41 11.12 7.31
N MET A 164 -0.20 9.87 6.88
CA MET A 164 -1.23 9.07 6.21
C MET A 164 -2.14 8.29 7.17
N TRP A 165 -1.80 8.23 8.46
CA TRP A 165 -2.53 7.47 9.48
C TRP A 165 -4.02 7.86 9.64
N PRO A 166 -4.41 9.16 9.57
CA PRO A 166 -5.82 9.54 9.67
C PRO A 166 -6.64 8.93 8.54
N PHE A 167 -6.08 8.79 7.34
CA PHE A 167 -6.78 8.27 6.16
C PHE A 167 -6.93 6.74 6.14
N LYS A 168 -6.54 6.03 7.20
CA LYS A 168 -6.76 4.58 7.30
C LYS A 168 -8.21 4.22 7.61
N SER A 169 -8.91 5.03 8.39
CA SER A 169 -10.31 4.78 8.78
C SER A 169 -11.00 6.07 9.20
N LEU A 170 -12.34 6.08 9.13
CA LEU A 170 -13.14 7.19 9.65
C LEU A 170 -12.85 7.44 11.14
N VAL A 171 -12.69 6.36 11.90
CA VAL A 171 -12.40 6.40 13.35
C VAL A 171 -11.09 7.14 13.62
N ASN A 172 -10.03 6.89 12.82
CA ASN A 172 -8.74 7.57 13.00
C ASN A 172 -8.84 9.08 12.74
N ILE A 173 -9.64 9.49 11.75
CA ILE A 173 -9.90 10.92 11.49
C ILE A 173 -10.63 11.53 12.70
N VAL A 174 -11.67 10.87 13.21
CA VAL A 174 -12.44 11.37 14.37
C VAL A 174 -11.53 11.52 15.59
N ILE A 175 -10.68 10.53 15.89
CA ILE A 175 -9.70 10.61 16.98
C ILE A 175 -8.75 11.79 16.78
N LEU A 176 -8.22 11.99 15.56
CA LEU A 176 -7.36 13.14 15.28
C LEU A 176 -8.10 14.46 15.52
N ILE A 177 -9.36 14.59 15.08
CA ILE A 177 -10.16 15.80 15.28
C ILE A 177 -10.36 16.05 16.78
N LEU A 178 -10.64 15.02 17.59
CA LEU A 178 -10.79 15.14 19.04
C LEU A 178 -9.50 15.62 19.73
N ILE A 179 -8.35 15.06 19.34
CA ILE A 179 -7.05 15.48 19.89
C ILE A 179 -6.75 16.92 19.47
N MET A 180 -6.95 17.25 18.20
CA MET A 180 -6.70 18.60 17.68
C MET A 180 -7.64 19.64 18.30
N SER A 181 -8.92 19.31 18.49
CA SER A 181 -9.87 20.21 19.14
C SER A 181 -9.47 20.46 20.59
N PHE A 182 -9.02 19.44 21.31
CA PHE A 182 -8.48 19.56 22.66
C PHE A 182 -7.25 20.47 22.72
N LEU A 183 -6.25 20.23 21.87
CA LEU A 183 -5.04 21.06 21.81
C LEU A 183 -5.34 22.52 21.46
N ILE A 184 -6.22 22.76 20.48
CA ILE A 184 -6.61 24.12 20.10
C ILE A 184 -7.38 24.79 21.24
N THR A 185 -8.21 24.06 21.97
CA THR A 185 -8.93 24.61 23.13
C THR A 185 -7.97 25.05 24.24
N LEU A 186 -6.88 24.31 24.47
CA LEU A 186 -5.83 24.69 25.43
C LEU A 186 -5.08 25.97 25.06
N LEU A 187 -5.03 26.31 23.77
CA LEU A 187 -4.39 27.54 23.29
C LEU A 187 -5.30 28.78 23.44
N ILE A 188 -6.58 28.59 23.78
CA ILE A 188 -7.50 29.71 23.96
C ILE A 188 -7.25 30.33 25.34
N PRO A 189 -6.89 31.63 25.40
CA PRO A 189 -6.62 32.28 26.67
C PRO A 189 -7.89 32.35 27.55
N GLU A 190 -7.69 32.15 28.85
CA GLU A 190 -8.72 32.33 29.86
C GLU A 190 -9.29 33.76 29.78
N GLY A 191 -10.60 33.91 29.96
CA GLY A 191 -11.25 35.23 29.87
C GLY A 191 -11.71 35.64 28.47
N LEU A 192 -11.25 34.99 27.39
CA LEU A 192 -11.62 35.39 26.02
C LEU A 192 -13.12 35.23 25.73
N PHE A 193 -13.72 34.14 26.23
CA PHE A 193 -15.13 33.79 25.97
C PHE A 193 -16.02 33.80 27.21
N SER A 194 -15.45 33.88 28.42
CA SER A 194 -16.22 34.01 29.66
C SER A 194 -15.33 34.46 30.82
N LYS A 195 -15.95 35.10 31.81
CA LYS A 195 -15.31 35.68 33.00
C LYS A 195 -15.04 34.66 34.12
N THR A 196 -15.51 33.42 33.99
CA THR A 196 -15.34 32.36 35.01
C THR A 196 -14.59 31.17 34.43
N ASN A 197 -13.57 30.65 35.11
CA ASN A 197 -12.83 29.47 34.63
C ASN A 197 -13.37 28.20 35.30
N SER A 198 -14.43 27.60 34.75
CA SER A 198 -14.95 26.31 35.21
C SER A 198 -14.60 25.17 34.24
N ASN A 199 -14.46 23.96 34.78
CA ASN A 199 -14.25 22.75 33.95
C ASN A 199 -15.39 22.56 32.93
N ALA A 200 -16.63 22.88 33.30
CA ALA A 200 -17.78 22.79 32.41
C ALA A 200 -17.63 23.69 31.18
N GLN A 201 -17.15 24.92 31.38
CA GLN A 201 -16.89 25.84 30.26
C GLN A 201 -15.81 25.32 29.32
N PHE A 202 -14.73 24.76 29.84
CA PHE A 202 -13.68 24.18 29.01
C PHE A 202 -14.25 23.11 28.07
N TRP A 203 -15.09 22.20 28.59
CA TRP A 203 -15.71 21.15 27.78
C TRP A 203 -16.73 21.69 26.78
N ILE A 204 -17.50 22.74 27.12
CA ILE A 204 -18.40 23.42 26.18
C ILE A 204 -17.60 24.05 25.04
N LEU A 205 -16.53 24.77 25.36
CA LEU A 205 -15.65 25.39 24.38
C LEU A 205 -14.96 24.33 23.50
N ASN A 206 -14.50 23.23 24.10
CA ASN A 206 -13.91 22.10 23.39
C ASN A 206 -14.88 21.48 22.38
N PHE A 207 -16.15 21.29 22.78
CA PHE A 207 -17.18 20.77 21.89
C PHE A 207 -17.46 21.72 20.72
N PHE A 208 -17.46 23.03 20.96
CA PHE A 208 -17.58 24.02 19.90
C PHE A 208 -16.40 23.96 18.92
N MET A 209 -15.16 23.90 19.43
CA MET A 209 -13.96 23.76 18.61
C MET A 209 -13.97 22.45 17.81
N PHE A 210 -14.40 21.35 18.42
CA PHE A 210 -14.59 20.07 17.74
C PHE A 210 -15.54 20.20 16.54
N LYS A 211 -16.70 20.83 16.73
CA LYS A 211 -17.68 21.03 15.65
C LYS A 211 -17.10 21.87 14.51
N CYS A 212 -16.39 22.95 14.82
CA CYS A 212 -15.76 23.81 13.80
C CYS A 212 -14.75 23.02 12.97
N ILE A 213 -13.83 22.30 13.62
CA ILE A 213 -12.79 21.53 12.93
C ILE A 213 -13.42 20.38 12.14
N ALA A 214 -14.38 19.66 12.72
CA ALA A 214 -15.08 18.58 12.05
C ALA A 214 -15.79 19.08 10.78
N SER A 215 -16.46 20.24 10.84
CA SER A 215 -17.10 20.85 9.67
C SER A 215 -16.10 21.13 8.55
N VAL A 216 -14.97 21.76 8.87
CA VAL A 216 -13.89 22.02 7.90
C VAL A 216 -13.38 20.72 7.29
N VAL A 217 -13.09 19.71 8.12
CA VAL A 217 -12.59 18.41 7.64
C VAL A 217 -13.62 17.71 6.75
N ILE A 218 -14.90 17.76 7.08
CA ILE A 218 -15.97 17.16 6.26
C ILE A 218 -16.06 17.88 4.91
N ILE A 219 -16.06 19.21 4.89
CA ILE A 219 -16.13 19.99 3.65
C ILE A 219 -14.94 19.67 2.76
N TYR A 220 -13.71 19.72 3.28
CA TYR A 220 -12.51 19.40 2.50
C TYR A 220 -12.44 17.92 2.10
N GLY A 221 -12.83 17.01 3.00
CA GLY A 221 -12.83 15.58 2.75
C GLY A 221 -13.78 15.20 1.62
N PHE A 222 -15.02 15.70 1.69
CA PHE A 222 -16.04 15.46 0.68
C PHE A 222 -15.73 16.19 -0.64
N SER A 223 -15.34 17.46 -0.58
CA SER A 223 -14.98 18.26 -1.76
C SER A 223 -13.83 17.64 -2.56
N MET A 224 -12.85 17.02 -1.89
CA MET A 224 -11.74 16.36 -2.57
C MET A 224 -12.06 14.95 -3.09
N GLY A 225 -13.25 14.40 -2.82
CA GLY A 225 -13.64 13.05 -3.23
C GLY A 225 -12.64 11.96 -2.82
N LYS A 226 -11.94 12.18 -1.69
CA LYS A 226 -10.84 11.32 -1.25
C LYS A 226 -11.37 10.18 -0.40
N ASN A 227 -11.17 8.95 -0.87
CA ASN A 227 -11.46 7.76 -0.06
C ASN A 227 -10.30 7.35 0.85
N PHE A 228 -10.66 6.51 1.81
CA PHE A 228 -9.76 5.92 2.78
C PHE A 228 -8.80 4.92 2.12
N ASN A 229 -7.61 4.77 2.69
CA ASN A 229 -6.54 3.93 2.16
C ASN A 229 -6.98 2.48 1.85
N PRO A 230 -7.81 1.80 2.69
CA PRO A 230 -8.28 0.44 2.42
C PRO A 230 -9.20 0.30 1.20
N ALA A 231 -9.84 1.37 0.73
CA ALA A 231 -10.70 1.32 -0.45
C ALA A 231 -9.91 1.56 -1.75
N ILE A 232 -8.80 2.30 -1.68
CA ILE A 232 -8.08 2.79 -2.88
C ILE A 232 -6.88 1.95 -3.28
N TRP A 233 -6.36 1.08 -2.41
CA TRP A 233 -5.06 0.42 -2.61
C TRP A 233 -4.97 -0.42 -3.90
N ASN A 234 -6.08 -1.04 -4.33
CA ASN A 234 -6.18 -1.83 -5.57
C ASN A 234 -7.18 -1.21 -6.58
N SER A 235 -7.56 0.05 -6.40
CA SER A 235 -8.49 0.70 -7.31
C SER A 235 -7.74 1.32 -8.49
N LYS A 236 -8.14 0.93 -9.71
CA LYS A 236 -7.73 1.55 -10.97
C LYS A 236 -8.18 3.01 -11.05
N TYR A 237 -9.30 3.32 -10.40
CA TYR A 237 -9.92 4.63 -10.45
C TYR A 237 -9.36 5.53 -9.35
N PHE A 238 -9.24 6.82 -9.67
CA PHE A 238 -8.61 7.77 -8.76
C PHE A 238 -9.55 8.18 -7.59
N ASN A 239 -10.85 8.28 -7.85
CA ASN A 239 -11.89 8.83 -6.96
C ASN A 239 -12.88 7.79 -6.39
N SER A 240 -12.55 6.50 -6.41
CA SER A 240 -13.42 5.44 -5.83
C SER A 240 -13.10 5.16 -4.39
#